data_AF-A0A7C7LKT9-F1
#
_entry.id   AF-A0A7C7LKT9-F1
#
_cell.length_a   1.000
_cell.length_b   1.000
_cell.length_c   1.000
_cell.angle_alpha   90.00
_cell.angle_beta   90.00
_cell.angle_gamma   90.00
#
_symmetry.space_group_name_H-M   'P 1'
#
loop_
_entity.id
_entity.type
_entity.pdbx_description
1 polymer ?
#
loop_
_entity_poly.entity_id
_entity_poly.type
_entity_poly.pdbx_seq_one_letter_code
_entity_poly.pdbx_strand_id
1 'polypeptide(L)'
;DSRFSGATHGLMAGHVAPEAAQGGPIAAVRDGDVVRFDIEKRELQMEVSDEEIQARLAEWCPPAPRFEKGVMAKYAKLVTSAAMGAVTG
;
A
#
# COMPACT_ATOMS: atom_id res chain seq x y z
N ASP A 1 2.29 1.50 2.10
CA ASP A 1 3.07 0.95 0.97
C ASP A 1 4.49 1.48 0.88
N SER A 2 4.71 2.70 1.35
CA SER A 2 6.00 3.40 1.37
C SER A 2 6.89 2.99 2.57
N ARG A 3 7.92 3.79 2.88
CA ARG A 3 8.97 3.49 3.88
C ARG A 3 9.07 4.56 4.95
N PHE A 4 9.67 4.22 6.10
CA PHE A 4 9.99 5.15 7.19
C PHE A 4 11.51 5.26 7.41
N SER A 5 11.97 6.35 8.03
CA SER A 5 13.38 6.55 8.45
C SER A 5 13.50 6.53 9.98
N GLY A 6 14.44 5.75 10.50
CA GLY A 6 15.03 5.68 11.87
C GLY A 6 14.30 6.24 13.11
N ALA A 7 14.40 5.47 14.21
CA ALA A 7 14.00 5.78 15.60
C ALA A 7 12.54 6.21 15.82
N THR A 8 11.68 5.22 15.92
CA THR A 8 10.23 5.37 16.07
C THR A 8 9.76 4.70 17.35
N HIS A 9 9.04 5.43 18.19
CA HIS A 9 8.61 5.00 19.51
C HIS A 9 7.20 4.36 19.47
N GLY A 10 6.98 3.38 18.59
CA GLY A 10 5.66 2.73 18.47
C GLY A 10 5.55 1.71 17.33
N LEU A 11 4.35 1.16 17.17
CA LEU A 11 4.02 0.23 16.08
C LEU A 11 4.01 0.96 14.74
N MET A 12 4.67 0.36 13.74
CA MET A 12 4.70 0.87 12.38
C MET A 12 4.72 -0.27 11.38
N ALA A 13 3.99 -0.08 10.28
CA ALA A 13 4.05 -0.96 9.12
C ALA A 13 4.46 -0.15 7.88
N GLY A 14 5.68 -0.40 7.40
CA GLY A 14 6.16 0.05 6.10
C GLY A 14 6.07 -1.06 5.06
N HIS A 15 6.32 -0.73 3.79
CA HIS A 15 6.39 -1.66 2.67
C HIS A 15 5.13 -2.52 2.48
N VAL A 16 3.98 -2.05 2.96
CA VAL A 16 2.68 -2.73 2.77
C VAL A 16 2.43 -2.94 1.28
N ALA A 17 2.28 -4.20 0.87
CA ALA A 17 2.10 -4.59 -0.52
C ALA A 17 0.88 -5.52 -0.67
N PRO A 18 0.13 -5.48 -1.78
CA PRO A 18 0.28 -4.55 -2.91
C PRO A 18 0.04 -3.09 -2.53
N GLU A 19 0.70 -2.16 -3.23
CA GLU A 19 0.61 -0.73 -2.95
C GLU A 19 -0.76 -0.14 -3.33
N ALA A 20 -1.08 1.04 -2.81
CA ALA A 20 -2.36 1.67 -3.09
C ALA A 20 -2.53 1.90 -4.59
N ALA A 21 -1.50 2.41 -5.28
CA ALA A 21 -1.53 2.71 -6.72
C ALA A 21 -1.76 1.49 -7.62
N GLN A 22 -1.66 0.27 -7.09
CA GLN A 22 -1.94 -0.99 -7.79
C GLN A 22 -3.23 -1.67 -7.31
N GLY A 23 -4.06 -0.97 -6.53
CA GLY A 23 -5.33 -1.50 -6.03
C GLY A 23 -5.18 -2.51 -4.91
N GLY A 24 -4.08 -2.46 -4.15
CA GLY A 24 -3.92 -3.30 -2.96
C GLY A 24 -4.94 -2.96 -1.87
N PRO A 25 -5.14 -3.82 -0.86
CA PRO A 25 -6.14 -3.61 0.20
C PRO A 25 -6.01 -2.26 0.93
N ILE A 26 -4.81 -1.70 1.02
CA ILE A 26 -4.57 -0.37 1.61
C ILE A 26 -5.29 0.76 0.86
N ALA A 27 -5.63 0.59 -0.42
CA ALA A 27 -6.43 1.54 -1.19
C ALA A 27 -7.91 1.58 -0.78
N ALA A 28 -8.41 0.53 -0.11
CA ALA A 28 -9.80 0.42 0.36
C ALA A 28 -10.03 1.01 1.76
N VAL A 29 -8.96 1.41 2.45
CA VAL A 29 -9.03 2.00 3.80
C VAL A 29 -9.77 3.34 3.73
N ARG A 30 -10.72 3.53 4.64
CA ARG A 30 -11.50 4.75 4.83
C ARG A 30 -11.35 5.25 6.26
N ASP A 31 -11.59 6.53 6.46
CA ASP A 31 -11.58 7.13 7.80
C ASP A 31 -12.58 6.42 8.72
N GLY A 32 -12.11 6.03 9.91
CA GLY A 32 -12.91 5.32 10.91
C GLY A 32 -12.79 3.79 10.85
N ASP A 33 -12.16 3.20 9.83
CA ASP A 33 -11.86 1.77 9.83
C ASP A 33 -10.88 1.41 10.95
N VAL A 34 -11.08 0.24 11.56
CA VAL A 34 -10.17 -0.29 12.58
C VAL A 34 -9.08 -1.12 11.93
N VAL A 35 -7.82 -0.83 12.27
CA VAL A 35 -6.65 -1.60 11.81
C VAL A 35 -6.04 -2.32 13.00
N ARG A 36 -5.96 -3.65 12.92
CA ARG A 36 -5.39 -4.52 13.94
C ARG A 36 -3.96 -4.90 13.60
N PHE A 37 -3.07 -4.69 14.56
CA PHE A 37 -1.71 -5.22 14.57
C PHE A 37 -1.66 -6.42 15.51
N ASP A 38 -1.53 -7.62 14.96
CA ASP A 38 -1.30 -8.85 15.72
C ASP A 38 0.18 -9.27 15.55
N ILE A 39 0.99 -8.93 16.55
CA ILE A 39 2.45 -9.13 16.50
C ILE A 39 2.81 -10.61 16.65
N GLU A 40 2.04 -11.37 17.43
CA GLU A 40 2.29 -12.80 17.64
C GLU A 40 2.03 -13.58 16.36
N LYS A 41 0.95 -13.26 15.64
CA LYS A 41 0.63 -13.88 14.35
C LYS A 41 1.39 -13.28 13.18
N ARG A 42 2.01 -12.11 13.36
CA ARG A 42 2.65 -11.30 12.30
C ARG A 42 1.64 -10.87 11.23
N GLU A 43 0.46 -10.45 11.68
CA GLU A 43 -0.66 -10.04 10.84
C GLU A 43 -0.95 -8.54 11.01
N LEU A 44 -1.22 -7.89 9.87
CA LEU A 44 -1.77 -6.55 9.79
C LEU A 44 -3.08 -6.66 9.03
N GLN A 45 -4.20 -6.37 9.71
CA GLN A 45 -5.53 -6.57 9.15
C GLN A 45 -6.38 -5.33 9.35
N MET A 46 -7.27 -5.07 8.40
CA MET A 46 -8.36 -4.13 8.56
C MET A 46 -9.59 -4.93 9.01
N GLU A 47 -10.28 -4.47 10.04
CA GLU A 47 -11.50 -5.12 10.57
C GLU A 47 -12.71 -4.73 9.70
N VAL A 48 -12.61 -5.00 8.40
CA VAL A 48 -13.63 -4.80 7.37
C VAL A 48 -13.73 -6.11 6.60
N SER A 49 -14.95 -6.56 6.32
CA SER A 49 -15.20 -7.81 5.60
C SER A 49 -14.61 -7.77 4.18
N ASP A 50 -14.15 -8.90 3.68
CA ASP A 50 -13.59 -9.03 2.32
C ASP A 50 -14.57 -8.52 1.25
N GLU A 51 -15.88 -8.74 1.41
CA GLU A 51 -16.91 -8.27 0.47
C GLU A 51 -16.93 -6.74 0.35
N GLU A 52 -16.87 -6.05 1.49
CA GLU A 52 -16.82 -4.59 1.56
C GLU A 52 -15.49 -4.09 1.00
N ILE A 53 -14.36 -4.75 1.29
CA ILE A 53 -13.07 -4.41 0.68
C ILE A 53 -13.15 -4.48 -0.85
N GLN A 54 -13.70 -5.56 -1.40
CA GLN A 54 -13.87 -5.71 -2.84
C GLN A 54 -14.83 -4.67 -3.42
N ALA A 55 -15.93 -4.35 -2.74
CA ALA A 55 -16.86 -3.31 -3.17
C ALA A 55 -16.17 -1.93 -3.25
N ARG A 56 -15.36 -1.58 -2.24
CA ARG A 56 -14.59 -0.33 -2.22
C ARG A 56 -13.53 -0.29 -3.32
N LEU A 57 -12.84 -1.41 -3.57
CA LEU A 57 -11.85 -1.52 -4.64
C LEU A 57 -12.47 -1.45 -6.04
N ALA A 58 -13.71 -1.92 -6.20
CA ALA A 58 -14.43 -1.82 -7.48
C ALA A 58 -14.70 -0.36 -7.90
N GLU A 59 -14.84 0.55 -6.93
CA GLU A 59 -15.00 1.99 -7.15
C GLU A 59 -13.67 2.74 -7.18
N TRP A 60 -12.57 2.09 -6.83
CA TRP A 60 -11.28 2.74 -6.66
C TRP A 60 -10.63 3.02 -8.03
N CYS A 61 -10.20 4.26 -8.22
CA CYS A 61 -9.43 4.70 -9.38
C CYS A 61 -8.09 5.28 -8.90
N PRO A 62 -6.95 4.74 -9.37
CA PRO A 62 -5.64 5.28 -8.98
C PRO A 62 -5.52 6.75 -9.41
N PRO A 63 -4.85 7.60 -8.60
CA PRO A 63 -4.58 8.97 -9.00
C PRO A 63 -3.67 9.01 -10.24
N ALA A 64 -3.83 10.05 -11.05
CA ALA A 64 -2.97 10.26 -12.21
C ALA A 64 -1.49 10.34 -11.79
N PRO A 65 -0.54 9.81 -12.60
CA PRO A 65 0.87 9.87 -12.27
C PRO A 65 1.34 11.32 -12.10
N ARG A 66 2.00 11.61 -10.98
CA ARG A 66 2.56 12.95 -10.70
C ARG A 66 3.59 13.39 -11.73
N PHE A 67 4.29 12.45 -12.34
CA PHE A 67 5.32 12.70 -13.35
C PHE A 67 5.03 11.88 -14.60
N GLU A 68 4.65 12.55 -15.68
CA GLU A 68 4.34 11.89 -16.96
C GLU A 68 5.58 11.61 -17.82
N LYS A 69 6.68 12.34 -17.57
CA LYS A 69 7.93 12.26 -18.33
C LYS A 69 9.15 12.26 -17.41
N GLY A 70 10.33 11.98 -17.98
CA GLY A 70 11.61 12.00 -17.26
C GLY A 70 11.87 10.73 -16.45
N VAL A 71 12.83 10.81 -15.53
CA VAL A 71 13.32 9.65 -14.77
C VAL A 71 12.24 9.00 -13.90
N MET A 72 11.38 9.81 -13.26
CA MET A 72 10.32 9.29 -12.39
C MET A 72 9.22 8.56 -13.17
N ALA A 73 8.90 9.03 -14.38
CA ALA A 73 7.97 8.33 -15.26
C ALA A 73 8.53 6.98 -15.74
N LYS A 74 9.85 6.88 -15.96
CA LYS A 74 10.51 5.60 -16.28
C LYS A 74 10.50 4.67 -15.07
N TYR A 75 10.83 5.18 -13.89
CA TYR A 75 10.85 4.42 -12.65
C TYR A 75 9.46 3.82 -12.34
N ALA A 76 8.41 4.64 -12.35
CA ALA A 76 7.04 4.18 -12.10
C ALA A 76 6.56 3.11 -13.08
N LYS A 77 7.07 3.10 -14.32
CA LYS A 77 6.75 2.08 -15.33
C LYS A 77 7.49 0.76 -15.15
N LEU A 78 8.62 0.75 -14.45
CA LEU A 78 9.55 -0.39 -14.41
C LEU A 78 9.70 -1.01 -13.02
N VAL A 79 9.44 -0.22 -11.97
CA VAL A 79 9.67 -0.65 -10.59
C VAL A 79 8.75 -1.81 -10.22
N THR A 80 9.31 -2.82 -9.57
CA THR A 80 8.56 -3.94 -8.99
C THR A 80 8.03 -3.58 -7.60
N SER A 81 7.12 -4.42 -7.08
CA SER A 81 6.60 -4.27 -5.72
C SER A 81 7.73 -4.16 -4.68
N ALA A 82 7.50 -3.42 -3.59
CA ALA A 82 8.41 -3.38 -2.45
C ALA A 82 8.68 -4.78 -1.87
N ALA A 83 7.72 -5.71 -1.97
CA ALA A 83 7.90 -7.11 -1.59
C ALA A 83 8.98 -7.84 -2.40
N MET A 84 9.29 -7.34 -3.61
CA MET A 84 10.34 -7.83 -4.51
C MET A 84 11.60 -6.94 -4.49
N GLY A 85 11.68 -5.99 -3.56
CA GLY A 85 12.85 -5.10 -3.42
C GLY A 85 12.85 -3.86 -4.30
N ALA A 86 11.74 -3.53 -4.97
CA ALA A 86 11.61 -2.33 -5.81
C ALA A 86 12.69 -2.21 -6.90
N VAL A 87 13.04 -3.32 -7.53
CA VAL A 87 13.99 -3.38 -8.66
C VAL A 87 13.33 -2.91 -9.96
N THR A 88 14.13 -2.46 -10.93
CA THR A 88 13.62 -1.92 -12.22
C THR A 88 14.07 -2.73 -13.44
N GLY A 89 14.64 -3.92 -13.23
CA GLY A 89 15.23 -4.80 -14.23
C GLY A 89 16.02 -5.92 -13.57
#